data_AF-Q9Z5Q8-F1
#
_entry.id   AF-Q9Z5Q8-F1
#
_cell.length_a   1.000
_cell.length_b   1.000
_cell.length_c   1.000
_cell.angle_alpha   90.00
_cell.angle_beta   90.00
_cell.angle_gamma   90.00
#
_symmetry.space_group_name_H-M   'P 1'
#
loop_
_entity.id
_entity.type
_entity.pdbx_description
1 polymer ?
#
loop_
_entity_poly.entity_id
_entity_poly.type
_entity_poly.pdbx_seq_one_letter_code
_entity_poly.pdbx_strand_id
1 'polypeptide(L)'
;MTAILRAEWFKLRKSKMVPIILAGPIIGLFIGLSANLEDNMSGVSINEWYIALFSMNLTYALLFLPLITGVLASLICRYEHHSGGWKQLLALPVTRGKVLVAKYVLIVLLVMAMQLLYLCSVFAVGMIKGIRI
;
A
#
# COMPACT_ATOMS: atom_id res chain seq x y z
N MET A 1 1.82 3.14 -25.05
CA MET A 1 2.14 2.97 -23.62
C MET A 1 1.08 2.19 -22.86
N THR A 2 -0.21 2.48 -23.06
CA THR A 2 -1.35 1.80 -22.42
C THR A 2 -1.38 0.28 -22.62
N ALA A 3 -0.99 -0.23 -23.79
CA ALA A 3 -0.92 -1.67 -24.06
C ALA A 3 0.09 -2.41 -23.17
N ILE A 4 1.26 -1.80 -22.92
CA ILE A 4 2.31 -2.34 -22.05
C ILE A 4 1.80 -2.35 -20.59
N LEU A 5 1.15 -1.27 -20.18
CA LEU A 5 0.51 -1.15 -18.85
C LEU A 5 -0.57 -2.21 -18.63
N ARG A 6 -1.43 -2.48 -19.62
CA ARG A 6 -2.44 -3.53 -19.55
C ARG A 6 -1.84 -4.93 -19.46
N ALA A 7 -0.77 -5.19 -20.21
CA ALA A 7 -0.07 -6.46 -20.16
C ALA A 7 0.58 -6.70 -18.79
N GLU A 8 1.23 -5.68 -18.21
CA GLU A 8 1.81 -5.77 -16.86
C GLU A 8 0.71 -5.93 -15.79
N TRP A 9 -0.41 -5.20 -15.90
CA TRP A 9 -1.56 -5.35 -15.01
C TRP A 9 -2.12 -6.77 -14.97
N PHE A 10 -2.22 -7.42 -16.14
CA PHE A 10 -2.72 -8.78 -16.24
C PHE A 10 -1.79 -9.81 -15.56
N LYS A 11 -0.47 -9.60 -15.63
CA LYS A 11 0.52 -10.44 -14.93
C LYS A 11 0.36 -10.33 -13.42
N LEU A 12 0.14 -9.12 -12.91
CA LEU A 12 -0.03 -8.89 -11.46
C LEU A 12 -1.32 -9.46 -10.90
N ARG A 13 -2.41 -9.37 -11.68
CA ARG A 13 -3.68 -9.99 -11.32
C ARG A 13 -3.52 -11.51 -11.12
N LYS A 14 -2.66 -12.16 -11.91
CA LYS A 14 -2.31 -13.58 -11.76
C LYS A 14 -1.36 -13.86 -10.58
N SER A 15 -0.57 -12.88 -10.16
CA SER A 15 0.52 -13.06 -9.18
C SER A 15 0.06 -13.08 -7.71
N LYS A 16 -1.25 -13.19 -7.42
CA LYS A 16 -1.80 -13.22 -6.05
C LYS A 16 -1.21 -12.10 -5.14
N MET A 17 -1.07 -10.87 -5.66
CA MET A 17 -0.54 -9.73 -4.88
C MET A 17 -1.59 -9.02 -4.01
N VAL A 18 -2.87 -9.36 -4.20
CA VAL A 18 -4.01 -8.86 -3.40
C VAL A 18 -3.79 -8.94 -1.88
N PRO A 19 -3.34 -10.07 -1.28
CA PRO A 19 -3.10 -10.14 0.16
C PRO A 19 -2.05 -9.15 0.66
N ILE A 20 -1.00 -8.84 -0.11
CA ILE A 20 0.05 -7.89 0.28
C ILE A 20 -0.53 -6.46 0.35
N ILE A 21 -1.37 -6.09 -0.62
CA ILE A 21 -2.03 -4.79 -0.67
C ILE A 21 -3.01 -4.64 0.50
N LEU A 22 -3.72 -5.72 0.84
CA LEU A 22 -4.72 -5.73 1.91
C LEU A 22 -4.09 -5.79 3.31
N ALA A 23 -2.86 -6.30 3.44
CA ALA A 23 -2.15 -6.40 4.70
C ALA A 23 -1.98 -5.03 5.39
N GLY A 24 -1.62 -3.99 4.64
CA GLY A 24 -1.42 -2.64 5.19
C GLY A 24 -2.68 -2.07 5.88
N PRO A 25 -3.82 -1.97 5.18
CA PRO A 25 -5.08 -1.50 5.77
C PRO A 25 -5.55 -2.33 6.98
N ILE A 26 -5.39 -3.65 6.94
CA ILE A 26 -5.79 -4.56 8.04
C ILE A 26 -4.92 -4.32 9.28
N ILE A 27 -3.61 -4.18 9.10
CA ILE A 27 -2.70 -3.90 10.21
C ILE A 27 -2.99 -2.51 10.78
N GLY A 28 -3.25 -1.53 9.91
CA GLY A 28 -3.72 -0.21 10.32
C GLY A 28 -4.97 -0.29 11.19
N LEU A 29 -6.01 -1.01 10.76
CA LEU A 29 -7.25 -1.23 11.53
C LEU A 29 -6.93 -1.81 12.91
N PHE A 30 -6.10 -2.85 12.97
CA PHE A 30 -5.77 -3.54 14.21
C PHE A 30 -5.06 -2.61 15.20
N ILE A 31 -4.09 -1.83 14.73
CA ILE A 31 -3.37 -0.83 15.55
C ILE A 31 -4.34 0.25 16.06
N GLY A 32 -5.23 0.75 15.20
CA GLY A 32 -6.19 1.78 15.58
C GLY A 32 -7.22 1.33 16.61
N LEU A 33 -7.66 0.07 16.51
CA LEU A 33 -8.54 -0.56 17.49
C LEU A 33 -7.80 -0.88 18.79
N SER A 34 -6.53 -1.33 18.73
CA SER A 34 -5.72 -1.66 19.91
C SER A 34 -5.17 -0.44 20.64
N ALA A 35 -5.19 0.74 20.02
CA ALA A 35 -4.88 1.99 20.70
C ALA A 35 -5.94 2.23 21.79
N ASN A 36 -5.67 1.70 22.98
CA ASN A 36 -6.52 1.82 24.15
C ASN A 36 -6.67 3.30 24.49
N LEU A 37 -7.94 3.74 24.58
CA LEU A 37 -8.36 5.07 25.00
C LEU A 37 -8.38 5.20 26.54
N GLU A 38 -8.07 4.11 27.25
CA GLU A 38 -8.13 4.05 28.72
C GLU A 38 -6.94 4.71 29.41
N ASP A 39 -5.89 5.07 28.66
CA ASP A 39 -4.78 5.88 29.17
C ASP A 39 -5.15 7.37 29.19
N ASN A 40 -6.31 7.67 29.79
CA ASN A 40 -6.63 8.99 30.33
C ASN A 40 -5.72 9.26 31.54
N MET A 41 -4.40 9.25 31.32
CA MET A 41 -3.45 9.77 32.28
C MET A 41 -3.74 11.26 32.48
N SER A 42 -4.38 11.56 33.61
CA SER A 42 -4.31 12.83 34.32
C SER A 42 -4.53 14.10 33.48
N GLY A 43 -5.81 14.41 33.21
CA GLY A 43 -6.28 15.81 33.23
C GLY A 43 -6.04 16.67 31.98
N VAL A 44 -5.62 16.10 30.86
CA VAL A 44 -5.54 16.83 29.57
C VAL A 44 -6.57 16.25 28.60
N SER A 45 -7.57 17.03 28.24
CA SER A 45 -8.62 16.69 27.26
C SER A 45 -8.08 16.70 25.82
N ILE A 46 -7.16 15.80 25.50
CA ILE A 46 -6.71 15.60 24.12
C ILE A 46 -7.81 14.83 23.37
N ASN A 47 -8.13 15.28 22.15
CA ASN A 47 -9.12 14.61 21.32
C ASN A 47 -8.66 13.17 20.99
N GLU A 48 -9.43 12.19 21.45
CA GLU A 48 -9.21 10.75 21.28
C GLU A 48 -9.02 10.33 19.82
N TRP A 49 -9.66 11.05 18.90
CA TRP A 49 -9.51 10.86 17.46
C TRP A 49 -8.06 11.12 17.01
N TYR A 50 -7.45 12.17 17.52
CA TYR A 50 -6.08 12.54 17.15
C TYR A 50 -5.06 11.53 17.65
N ILE A 51 -5.28 10.95 18.84
CA ILE A 51 -4.39 9.93 19.41
C ILE A 51 -4.44 8.65 18.56
N ALA A 52 -5.65 8.20 18.21
CA ALA A 52 -5.83 7.03 17.33
C ALA A 52 -5.27 7.29 15.93
N LEU A 53 -5.55 8.45 15.34
CA LEU A 53 -5.00 8.83 14.03
C LEU A 53 -3.47 8.89 14.04
N PHE A 54 -2.87 9.52 15.05
CA PHE A 54 -1.42 9.72 15.11
C PHE A 54 -0.70 8.37 15.26
N SER A 55 -1.17 7.53 16.18
CA SER A 55 -0.62 6.18 16.37
C SER A 55 -0.73 5.31 15.11
N MET A 56 -1.91 5.29 14.47
CA MET A 56 -2.12 4.56 13.21
C MET A 56 -1.22 5.10 12.08
N ASN A 57 -1.14 6.43 11.91
CA ASN A 57 -0.37 7.05 10.83
C ASN A 57 1.12 6.87 11.03
N LEU A 58 1.63 7.04 12.24
CA LEU A 58 3.05 6.94 12.54
C LEU A 58 3.57 5.54 12.21
N THR A 59 2.89 4.50 12.69
CA THR A 59 3.30 3.12 12.42
C THR A 59 3.13 2.75 10.94
N TYR A 60 2.03 3.16 10.31
CA TYR A 60 1.78 2.86 8.90
C TYR A 60 2.79 3.55 7.97
N ALA A 61 3.01 4.85 8.15
CA ALA A 61 3.85 5.65 7.26
C ALA A 61 5.34 5.30 7.38
N LEU A 62 5.83 5.06 8.60
CA LEU A 62 7.26 4.80 8.83
C LEU A 62 7.66 3.34 8.55
N LEU A 63 6.84 2.37 8.95
CA LEU A 63 7.19 0.95 8.82
C LEU A 63 6.54 0.31 7.60
N PHE A 64 5.21 0.36 7.48
CA PHE A 64 4.49 -0.47 6.51
C PHE A 64 4.55 0.07 5.09
N LEU A 65 4.47 1.39 4.90
CA LEU A 65 4.49 2.00 3.58
C LEU A 65 5.82 1.73 2.83
N PRO A 66 7.02 2.01 3.37
CA PRO A 66 8.28 1.70 2.69
C PRO A 66 8.51 0.18 2.53
N LEU A 67 8.08 -0.62 3.50
CA LEU A 67 8.23 -2.08 3.44
C LEU A 67 7.38 -2.69 2.32
N ILE A 68 6.09 -2.34 2.25
CA ILE A 68 5.17 -2.88 1.24
C ILE A 68 5.55 -2.37 -0.16
N THR A 69 5.89 -1.08 -0.30
CA THR A 69 6.37 -0.53 -1.58
C THR A 69 7.65 -1.21 -2.06
N GLY A 70 8.61 -1.47 -1.17
CA GLY A 70 9.82 -2.23 -1.48
C GLY A 70 9.53 -3.68 -1.89
N VAL A 71 8.63 -4.36 -1.18
CA VAL A 71 8.17 -5.71 -1.54
C VAL A 71 7.49 -5.73 -2.91
N LEU A 72 6.59 -4.78 -3.21
CA LEU A 72 5.95 -4.68 -4.51
C LEU A 72 6.97 -4.45 -5.64
N ALA A 73 7.91 -3.52 -5.44
CA ALA A 73 8.97 -3.23 -6.41
C ALA A 73 9.86 -4.47 -6.68
N SER A 74 10.29 -5.16 -5.62
CA SER A 74 11.10 -6.38 -5.74
C SER A 74 10.35 -7.53 -6.40
N LEU A 75 9.06 -7.73 -6.11
CA LEU A 75 8.24 -8.75 -6.76
C LEU A 75 8.07 -8.47 -8.26
N ILE A 76 7.82 -7.22 -8.63
CA ILE A 76 7.70 -6.81 -10.05
C ILE A 76 9.01 -7.07 -10.79
N CYS A 77 10.15 -6.74 -10.17
CA CYS A 77 11.47 -6.99 -10.75
C CYS A 77 11.79 -8.50 -10.84
N ARG A 78 11.48 -9.26 -9.79
CA ARG A 78 11.71 -10.71 -9.71
C ARG A 78 10.88 -11.46 -10.76
N TYR A 79 9.63 -11.06 -10.98
CA TYR A 79 8.76 -11.68 -11.97
C TYR A 79 9.36 -11.60 -13.38
N GLU A 80 10.05 -10.50 -13.67
CA GLU A 80 10.73 -10.26 -14.94
C GLU A 80 12.04 -11.02 -15.08
N HIS A 81 12.77 -11.19 -13.98
CA HIS A 81 13.98 -12.03 -13.96
C HIS A 81 13.64 -13.52 -14.15
N HIS A 82 12.61 -14.02 -13.47
CA HIS A 82 12.22 -15.43 -13.51
C HIS A 82 11.57 -15.85 -14.86
N SER A 83 10.91 -14.91 -15.55
CA SER A 83 10.23 -15.20 -16.82
C SER A 83 11.16 -15.07 -18.04
N GLY A 84 12.47 -14.88 -17.85
CA GLY A 84 13.38 -14.54 -18.95
C GLY A 84 13.04 -13.20 -19.61
N GLY A 85 12.30 -12.34 -18.92
CA GLY A 85 11.69 -11.12 -19.45
C GLY A 85 12.71 -10.13 -19.99
N TRP A 86 13.93 -10.13 -19.45
CA TRP A 86 15.05 -9.35 -19.96
C TRP A 86 15.45 -9.72 -21.40
N LYS A 87 15.44 -11.02 -21.74
CA LYS A 87 15.74 -11.49 -23.10
C LYS A 87 14.61 -11.14 -24.07
N GLN A 88 13.36 -11.24 -23.62
CA GLN A 88 12.18 -10.86 -24.41
C GLN A 88 12.08 -9.34 -24.63
N LEU A 89 12.48 -8.54 -23.63
CA LEU A 89 12.61 -7.09 -23.72
C LEU A 89 13.66 -6.66 -24.75
N LEU A 90 14.76 -7.40 -24.86
CA LEU A 90 15.82 -7.14 -25.85
C LEU A 90 15.41 -7.53 -27.27
N ALA A 91 14.45 -8.43 -27.43
CA ALA A 91 13.93 -8.86 -28.73
C ALA A 91 12.81 -7.96 -29.28
N LEU A 92 12.18 -7.14 -28.42
CA LEU A 92 11.10 -6.24 -28.82
C LEU A 92 11.67 -4.84 -29.15
N PRO A 93 11.14 -4.12 -30.16
CA PRO A 93 11.54 -2.76 -30.52
C PRO A 93 10.98 -1.72 -29.52
N VAL A 94 11.22 -1.93 -28.23
CA VAL A 94 10.78 -1.05 -27.14
C VAL A 94 11.99 -0.56 -26.36
N THR A 95 12.12 0.77 -26.26
CA THR A 95 13.16 1.42 -25.46
C THR A 95 13.03 1.08 -23.98
N ARG A 96 14.15 0.70 -23.34
CA ARG A 96 14.24 0.29 -21.92
C ARG A 96 13.55 1.28 -20.95
N GLY A 97 13.67 2.59 -21.23
CA GLY A 97 13.05 3.64 -20.41
C GLY A 97 11.52 3.59 -20.38
N LYS A 98 10.85 3.24 -21.50
CA LYS A 98 9.38 3.17 -21.54
C LYS A 98 8.82 2.04 -20.67
N VAL A 99 9.56 0.94 -20.53
CA VAL A 99 9.16 -0.18 -19.69
C VAL A 99 9.40 0.14 -18.21
N LEU A 100 10.51 0.82 -17.88
CA LEU A 100 10.75 1.30 -16.52
C LEU A 100 9.66 2.29 -16.08
N VAL A 101 9.30 3.26 -16.92
CA VAL A 101 8.21 4.21 -16.64
C VAL A 101 6.88 3.49 -16.47
N ALA A 102 6.57 2.50 -17.33
CA ALA A 102 5.34 1.72 -17.19
C ALA A 102 5.27 0.98 -15.85
N LYS A 103 6.39 0.41 -15.37
CA LYS A 103 6.47 -0.25 -14.06
C LYS A 103 6.33 0.74 -12.91
N TYR A 104 6.98 1.89 -13.03
CA TYR A 104 6.88 2.94 -12.02
C TYR A 104 5.44 3.43 -11.87
N VAL A 105 4.77 3.76 -12.99
CA VAL A 105 3.35 4.14 -12.99
C VAL A 105 2.47 3.06 -12.37
N LEU A 106 2.78 1.80 -12.64
CA LEU A 106 2.04 0.69 -12.08
C LEU A 106 2.20 0.61 -10.55
N ILE A 107 3.42 0.74 -10.04
CA ILE A 107 3.69 0.74 -8.58
C ILE A 107 2.93 1.90 -7.94
N VAL A 108 3.00 3.10 -8.54
CA VAL A 108 2.27 4.27 -8.07
C VAL A 108 0.76 4.03 -8.01
N LEU A 109 0.18 3.40 -9.05
CA LEU A 109 -1.25 3.04 -9.05
C LEU A 109 -1.62 2.05 -7.95
N LEU A 110 -0.78 1.04 -7.70
CA LEU A 110 -1.01 0.07 -6.62
C LEU A 110 -0.93 0.73 -5.24
N VAL A 111 0.06 1.60 -5.03
CA VAL A 111 0.23 2.36 -3.79
C VAL A 111 -0.94 3.33 -3.59
N MET A 112 -1.41 3.98 -4.65
CA MET A 112 -2.58 4.85 -4.59
C MET A 112 -3.84 4.07 -4.19
N ALA A 113 -4.07 2.89 -4.76
CA ALA A 113 -5.18 2.03 -4.37
C ALA A 113 -5.07 1.58 -2.90
N MET A 114 -3.86 1.23 -2.44
CA MET A 114 -3.59 0.90 -1.05
C MET A 114 -3.88 2.09 -0.11
N GLN A 115 -3.52 3.31 -0.51
CA GLN A 115 -3.77 4.51 0.28
C GLN A 115 -5.27 4.80 0.43
N LEU A 116 -6.06 4.54 -0.61
CA LEU A 116 -7.53 4.63 -0.51
C LEU A 116 -8.11 3.61 0.47
N LEU A 117 -7.61 2.37 0.45
CA LEU A 117 -8.03 1.34 1.41
C LEU A 117 -7.63 1.70 2.84
N TYR A 118 -6.43 2.26 3.03
CA TYR A 118 -5.99 2.76 4.33
C TYR A 118 -6.88 3.91 4.83
N LEU A 119 -7.25 4.84 3.95
CA LEU A 119 -8.20 5.90 4.28
C LEU A 119 -9.55 5.33 4.75
N CYS A 120 -10.09 4.34 4.05
CA CYS A 120 -11.32 3.64 4.49
C CYS A 120 -11.15 2.99 5.86
N SER A 121 -9.98 2.40 6.14
CA SER A 121 -9.65 1.81 7.45
C SER A 121 -9.65 2.85 8.56
N VAL A 122 -9.05 4.02 8.33
CA VAL A 122 -9.07 5.14 9.28
C VAL A 122 -10.49 5.60 9.59
N PHE A 123 -11.32 5.81 8.57
CA PHE A 123 -12.74 6.18 8.76
C PHE A 123 -13.51 5.10 9.53
N ALA A 124 -13.29 3.82 9.22
CA ALA A 124 -13.92 2.72 9.92
C ALA A 124 -13.59 2.71 11.42
N VAL A 125 -12.34 2.98 11.80
CA VAL A 125 -11.95 3.09 13.22
C VAL A 125 -12.67 4.25 13.92
N GLY A 126 -12.86 5.38 13.24
CA GLY A 126 -13.62 6.52 13.80
C GLY A 126 -15.06 6.20 14.06
N MET A 127 -15.71 5.52 13.11
CA MET A 127 -17.09 5.06 13.26
C MET A 127 -17.23 4.02 14.38
N ILE A 128 -16.30 3.06 14.47
CA ILE A 128 -16.34 1.98 15.49
C ILE A 128 -16.12 2.55 16.90
N LYS A 129 -15.19 3.49 17.06
CA LYS A 129 -14.93 4.16 18.35
C LYS A 129 -16.02 5.16 18.74
N GLY A 130 -16.99 5.43 17.87
CA GLY A 130 -18.11 6.34 18.15
C GLY A 130 -17.68 7.80 18.30
N ILE A 131 -16.47 8.16 17.85
CA ILE A 131 -15.96 9.53 17.96
C ILE A 131 -16.67 10.38 16.90
N ARG A 132 -17.43 11.39 17.34
CA ARG A 132 -18.00 12.38 16.40
C ARG A 132 -16.86 13.22 15.83
N ILE A 133 -16.65 13.10 14.53
CA ILE A 133 -15.76 13.93 13.71
C ILE A 133 -16.21 15.39 13.75
#